data_AF-A0A3Q0JGN2-F1
#
_entry.id   AF-A0A3Q0JGN2-F1
#
_cell.length_a   1.000
_cell.length_b   1.000
_cell.length_c   1.000
_cell.angle_alpha   90.00
_cell.angle_beta   90.00
_cell.angle_gamma   90.00
#
_symmetry.space_group_name_H-M   'P 1'
#
loop_
_entity.id
_entity.type
_entity.pdbx_description
1 polymer ?
#
loop_
_entity_poly.entity_id
_entity_poly.type
_entity_poly.pdbx_seq_one_letter_code
_entity_poly.pdbx_strand_id
1 'polypeptide(L)'
;MMLLLKEQNPESLAKSDRTRTTTEKQKDENELNRIREREVKEKAERLMKYSSRHSRFGGTYVVKGVKGIGDKDVLVHKPITNLEDITFDKDKRPTKTPKNRAPLKDNRLEHRSPLSVRIILRGFCEEFLQAYNNVMRGVRESISRDKAQANDETYYFWAVGFFMAFNRHVGLQIELIR
;
A
#
# COMPACT_ATOMS: atom_id res chain seq x y z
N MET A 1 14.05 -11.48 13.83
CA MET A 1 13.29 -11.93 12.63
C MET A 1 12.35 -10.87 12.08
N MET A 2 11.42 -10.32 12.88
CA MET A 2 10.47 -9.33 12.36
C MET A 2 11.12 -8.13 11.68
N LEU A 3 12.21 -7.57 12.23
CA LEU A 3 12.87 -6.39 11.64
C LEU A 3 13.39 -6.60 10.21
N LEU A 4 13.73 -7.84 9.82
CA LEU A 4 14.24 -8.16 8.48
C LEU A 4 13.11 -8.43 7.48
N LEU A 5 11.94 -8.86 7.95
CA LEU A 5 10.87 -9.41 7.13
C LEU A 5 9.57 -8.60 7.17
N LYS A 6 9.43 -7.64 8.10
CA LYS A 6 8.20 -6.87 8.35
C LYS A 6 7.63 -6.20 7.10
N GLU A 7 8.51 -5.66 6.27
CA GLU A 7 8.14 -4.92 5.05
C GLU A 7 8.15 -5.82 3.80
N GLN A 8 8.56 -7.09 3.93
CA GLN A 8 8.60 -8.03 2.81
C GLN A 8 7.23 -8.67 2.61
N ASN A 9 6.79 -8.78 1.37
CA ASN A 9 5.59 -9.54 1.03
C ASN A 9 5.93 -11.05 1.01
N PRO A 10 5.29 -11.90 1.84
CA PRO A 10 5.59 -13.32 1.93
C PRO A 10 5.33 -14.07 0.61
N GLU A 11 4.33 -13.66 -0.17
CA GLU A 11 4.03 -14.26 -1.48
C GLU A 11 5.14 -13.97 -2.48
N SER A 12 5.58 -12.71 -2.56
CA SER A 12 6.68 -12.34 -3.45
C SER A 12 7.98 -13.02 -3.05
N LEU A 13 8.21 -13.20 -1.75
CA LEU A 13 9.43 -13.83 -1.26
C LEU A 13 9.46 -15.33 -1.58
N ALA A 14 8.34 -16.04 -1.38
CA ALA A 14 8.24 -17.46 -1.68
C ALA A 14 8.50 -17.79 -3.16
N LYS A 15 8.07 -16.91 -4.07
CA LYS A 15 8.26 -17.03 -5.52
C LYS A 15 9.68 -16.68 -6.00
N SER A 16 10.54 -16.13 -5.15
CA SER A 16 11.86 -15.63 -5.57
C SER A 16 12.87 -16.77 -5.70
N ASP A 17 13.02 -17.36 -6.89
CA ASP A 17 14.00 -18.44 -7.13
C ASP A 17 15.34 -17.94 -7.68
N ARG A 18 16.41 -18.74 -7.53
CA ARG A 18 17.76 -18.47 -8.04
C ARG A 18 17.79 -18.50 -9.57
N THR A 19 17.00 -19.38 -10.18
CA THR A 19 16.87 -19.44 -11.64
C THR A 19 15.87 -18.37 -12.09
N ARG A 20 16.38 -17.16 -12.36
CA ARG A 20 15.56 -16.12 -12.99
C ARG A 20 15.06 -16.63 -14.33
N THR A 21 13.79 -17.03 -14.36
CA THR A 21 13.17 -17.49 -15.60
C THR A 21 12.99 -16.28 -16.52
N THR A 22 13.15 -16.49 -17.83
CA THR A 22 12.90 -15.46 -18.84
C THR A 22 11.49 -14.87 -18.69
N THR A 23 10.55 -15.68 -18.21
CA THR A 23 9.17 -15.31 -17.90
C THR A 23 9.04 -14.31 -16.75
N GLU A 24 9.83 -14.44 -15.67
CA GLU A 24 9.84 -13.45 -14.57
C GLU A 24 10.39 -12.11 -15.01
N LYS A 25 11.49 -12.11 -15.77
CA LYS A 25 12.05 -10.88 -16.33
C LYS A 25 11.02 -10.16 -17.21
N GLN A 26 10.31 -10.90 -18.06
CA GLN A 26 9.29 -10.33 -18.93
C GLN A 26 8.07 -9.83 -18.15
N LYS A 27 7.68 -10.49 -17.04
CA LYS A 27 6.63 -9.99 -16.14
C LYS A 27 7.02 -8.66 -15.51
N ASP A 28 8.26 -8.55 -15.01
CA ASP A 28 8.78 -7.30 -14.41
C ASP A 28 8.78 -6.16 -15.44
N GLU A 29 9.22 -6.43 -16.67
CA GLU A 29 9.21 -5.45 -17.77
C GLU A 29 7.79 -5.01 -18.15
N ASN A 30 6.85 -5.95 -18.20
CA ASN A 30 5.44 -5.66 -18.48
C ASN A 30 4.79 -4.84 -17.35
N GLU A 31 5.10 -5.14 -16.09
CA GLU A 31 4.65 -4.37 -14.93
C GLU A 31 5.16 -2.93 -14.99
N LEU A 32 6.45 -2.74 -15.28
CA LEU A 32 7.06 -1.41 -15.45
C LEU A 32 6.40 -0.61 -16.58
N ASN A 33 6.14 -1.26 -17.72
CA ASN A 33 5.48 -0.60 -18.84
C ASN A 33 4.05 -0.17 -18.48
N ARG A 34 3.29 -1.01 -17.78
CA ARG A 34 1.93 -0.66 -17.29
C ARG A 34 1.94 0.53 -16.33
N ILE A 35 2.91 0.58 -15.41
CA ILE A 35 3.07 1.71 -14.49
C ILE A 35 3.38 2.99 -15.28
N ARG A 36 4.31 2.92 -16.23
CA ARG A 36 4.66 4.05 -17.10
C ARG A 36 3.46 4.55 -17.91
N GLU A 37 2.69 3.65 -18.52
CA GLU A 37 1.48 4.01 -19.27
C GLU A 37 0.44 4.70 -18.38
N ARG A 38 0.25 4.21 -17.15
CA ARG A 38 -0.64 4.85 -16.17
C ARG A 38 -0.17 6.25 -15.83
N GLU A 39 1.11 6.44 -15.53
CA GLU A 39 1.69 7.76 -15.22
C GLU A 39 1.55 8.74 -16.40
N VAL A 40 1.80 8.28 -17.62
CA VAL A 40 1.63 9.09 -18.84
C VAL A 40 0.17 9.49 -19.02
N LYS A 41 -0.77 8.56 -18.84
CA LYS A 41 -2.20 8.84 -18.93
C LYS A 41 -2.65 9.83 -17.85
N GLU A 42 -2.24 9.64 -16.60
CA GLU A 42 -2.54 10.57 -15.51
C GLU A 42 -1.96 11.96 -15.78
N LYS A 43 -0.74 12.04 -16.32
CA LYS A 43 -0.11 13.30 -16.70
C LYS A 43 -0.91 13.98 -17.81
N ALA A 44 -1.32 13.24 -18.85
CA ALA A 44 -2.15 13.76 -19.93
C ALA A 44 -3.50 14.27 -19.41
N GLU A 45 -4.18 13.50 -18.54
CA GLU A 45 -5.43 13.91 -17.91
C GLU A 45 -5.27 15.17 -17.05
N ARG A 46 -4.17 15.29 -16.29
CA ARG A 46 -3.87 16.52 -15.54
C ARG A 46 -3.67 17.70 -16.47
N LEU A 47 -2.95 17.53 -17.58
CA LEU A 47 -2.79 18.59 -18.58
C LEU A 47 -4.13 18.99 -19.22
N MET A 48 -5.07 18.07 -19.41
CA MET A 48 -6.41 18.38 -19.93
C MET A 48 -7.31 19.05 -18.89
N LYS A 49 -7.20 18.67 -17.61
CA LYS A 49 -8.02 19.22 -16.51
C LYS A 49 -7.58 20.62 -16.08
N TYR A 50 -6.28 20.91 -16.15
CA TYR A 50 -5.72 22.17 -15.68
C TYR A 50 -5.35 23.09 -16.84
N SER A 51 -5.64 24.39 -16.69
CA SER A 51 -5.25 25.37 -17.69
C SER A 51 -3.74 25.43 -17.84
N SER A 52 -3.26 25.58 -19.09
CA SER A 52 -1.85 25.89 -19.38
C SER A 52 -1.43 27.28 -18.90
N ARG A 53 -2.39 28.10 -18.48
CA ARG A 53 -2.18 29.45 -17.98
C ARG A 53 -1.74 29.43 -16.52
N HIS A 54 -0.98 30.45 -16.16
CA HIS A 54 -0.51 30.65 -14.80
C HIS A 54 -1.67 30.86 -13.81
N SER A 55 -1.48 30.43 -12.55
CA SER A 55 -2.50 30.45 -11.48
C SER A 55 -3.26 31.77 -11.27
N ARG A 56 -2.64 32.95 -11.46
CA ARG A 56 -3.36 34.24 -11.30
C ARG A 56 -4.14 34.67 -12.54
N PHE A 57 -4.09 33.89 -13.63
CA PHE A 57 -4.78 34.17 -14.88
C PHE A 57 -5.96 33.20 -15.09
N GLY A 58 -6.88 33.19 -14.11
CA GLY A 58 -8.03 32.30 -14.06
C GLY A 58 -9.26 32.78 -14.84
N GLY A 59 -9.33 34.06 -15.21
CA GLY A 59 -10.55 34.66 -15.77
C GLY A 59 -11.71 34.67 -14.77
N THR A 60 -12.86 35.20 -15.18
CA THR A 60 -14.11 35.14 -14.41
C THR A 60 -15.22 34.72 -15.35
N TYR A 61 -15.97 33.70 -14.95
CA TYR A 61 -17.05 33.09 -15.73
C TYR A 61 -18.36 33.19 -14.97
N VAL A 62 -19.47 33.34 -15.69
CA VAL A 62 -20.83 33.30 -15.14
C VAL A 62 -21.47 31.97 -15.52
N VAL A 63 -21.87 31.19 -14.53
CA VAL A 63 -22.58 29.91 -14.75
C VAL A 63 -24.07 30.21 -14.86
N LYS A 64 -24.65 29.98 -16.05
CA LYS A 64 -26.09 30.12 -16.30
C LYS A 64 -26.83 28.86 -15.85
N GLY A 65 -28.03 29.02 -15.29
CA GLY A 65 -28.89 27.91 -14.85
C GLY A 65 -28.68 27.44 -13.41
N VAL A 66 -27.68 27.98 -12.71
CA VAL A 66 -27.48 27.78 -11.27
C VAL A 66 -27.60 29.13 -10.57
N LYS A 67 -28.56 29.23 -9.65
CA LYS A 67 -28.76 30.42 -8.83
C LYS A 67 -27.99 30.32 -7.53
N GLY A 68 -27.20 31.33 -7.25
CA GLY A 68 -26.47 31.49 -6.00
C GLY A 68 -27.30 32.19 -4.93
N ILE A 69 -26.61 32.78 -3.96
CA ILE A 69 -27.24 33.51 -2.86
C ILE A 69 -27.96 34.75 -3.41
N GLY A 70 -29.25 34.89 -3.09
CA GLY A 70 -30.08 36.03 -3.48
C GLY A 70 -30.48 36.06 -4.96
N ASP A 71 -30.70 34.89 -5.58
CA ASP A 71 -31.19 34.71 -6.96
C ASP A 71 -30.29 35.28 -8.08
N LYS A 72 -29.02 35.53 -7.73
CA LYS A 72 -27.97 35.96 -8.66
C LYS A 72 -27.29 34.76 -9.30
N ASP A 73 -26.78 34.94 -10.50
CA ASP A 73 -26.01 33.89 -11.18
C ASP A 73 -24.66 33.66 -10.49
N VAL A 74 -24.16 32.43 -10.54
CA VAL A 74 -22.92 32.03 -9.85
C VAL A 74 -21.69 32.47 -10.64
N LEU A 75 -20.76 33.16 -9.98
CA LEU A 75 -19.46 33.56 -10.52
C LEU A 75 -18.38 32.54 -10.16
N VAL A 76 -17.55 32.16 -11.14
CA VAL A 76 -16.46 31.17 -10.95
C VAL A 76 -15.17 31.64 -11.62
N HIS A 77 -14.04 31.45 -10.94
CA HIS A 77 -12.70 31.88 -11.41
C HIS A 77 -11.89 30.80 -12.13
N LYS A 78 -12.54 29.70 -12.51
CA LYS A 78 -11.97 28.60 -13.29
C LYS A 78 -13.01 28.13 -14.30
N PRO A 79 -12.60 27.75 -15.53
CA PRO A 79 -13.53 27.18 -16.48
C PRO A 79 -14.07 25.86 -15.93
N ILE A 80 -15.39 25.72 -15.91
CA ILE A 80 -16.09 24.51 -15.50
C ILE A 80 -16.50 23.76 -16.77
N THR A 81 -16.06 22.52 -16.93
CA THR A 81 -16.40 21.69 -18.08
C THR A 81 -17.78 21.05 -17.92
N ASN A 82 -18.12 20.59 -16.71
CA ASN A 82 -19.42 19.96 -16.40
C ASN A 82 -20.07 20.65 -15.20
N LEU A 83 -21.39 20.83 -15.23
CA LEU A 83 -22.15 21.45 -14.13
C LEU A 83 -22.09 20.63 -12.83
N GLU A 84 -21.88 19.32 -12.93
CA GLU A 84 -21.72 18.40 -11.77
C GLU A 84 -20.42 18.66 -10.99
N ASP A 85 -19.41 19.27 -11.61
CA ASP A 85 -18.10 19.56 -10.99
C ASP A 85 -18.13 20.85 -10.13
N ILE A 86 -19.29 21.51 -10.06
CA ILE A 86 -19.53 22.70 -9.24
C ILE A 86 -19.63 22.28 -7.77
N THR A 87 -18.56 22.50 -7.02
CA THR A 87 -18.53 22.33 -5.57
C THR A 87 -18.13 23.63 -4.89
N PHE A 88 -18.94 24.04 -3.91
CA PHE A 88 -18.73 25.21 -3.07
C PHE A 88 -17.97 24.89 -1.77
N ASP A 89 -17.56 23.63 -1.61
CA ASP A 89 -16.88 23.15 -0.40
C ASP A 89 -15.36 23.20 -0.53
N LYS A 90 -14.82 23.53 -1.72
CA LYS A 90 -13.37 23.60 -2.00
C LYS A 90 -12.62 24.54 -1.06
N ASP A 91 -13.22 25.65 -0.67
CA ASP A 91 -12.62 26.65 0.22
C ASP A 91 -13.03 26.47 1.69
N LYS A 92 -13.93 25.51 1.98
CA LYS A 92 -14.36 25.24 3.36
C LYS A 92 -13.23 24.51 4.08
N ARG A 93 -12.87 25.01 5.27
CA ARG A 93 -11.91 24.34 6.14
C ARG A 93 -12.56 23.07 6.72
N PRO A 94 -12.01 21.87 6.48
CA PRO A 94 -12.56 20.65 7.05
C PRO A 94 -12.39 20.66 8.57
N THR A 95 -13.37 20.11 9.29
CA THR A 95 -13.28 19.93 10.73
C THR A 95 -12.28 18.84 11.08
N LYS A 96 -11.41 19.09 12.05
CA LYS A 96 -10.40 18.11 12.48
C LYS A 96 -11.07 16.90 13.15
N THR A 97 -10.89 15.71 12.60
CA THR A 97 -11.25 14.47 13.27
C THR A 97 -10.25 14.16 14.39
N PRO A 98 -10.69 13.86 15.62
CA PRO A 98 -9.79 13.51 16.72
C PRO A 98 -9.08 12.17 16.44
N LYS A 99 -7.86 11.99 16.97
CA LYS A 99 -6.98 10.84 16.63
C LYS A 99 -7.61 9.47 16.91
N ASN A 100 -8.44 9.35 17.94
CA ASN A 100 -9.13 8.13 18.33
C ASN A 100 -10.32 7.76 17.41
N ARG A 101 -10.82 8.71 16.61
CA ARG A 101 -11.89 8.49 15.61
C ARG A 101 -11.37 8.56 14.19
N ALA A 102 -10.06 8.79 14.02
CA ALA A 102 -9.45 8.74 12.70
C ALA A 102 -9.49 7.29 12.20
N PRO A 103 -9.81 7.05 10.93
CA PRO A 103 -9.74 5.72 10.36
C PRO A 103 -8.31 5.19 10.49
N LEU A 104 -8.20 3.89 10.79
CA LEU A 104 -6.90 3.23 10.81
C LEU A 104 -6.30 3.32 9.41
N LYS A 105 -5.19 4.05 9.29
CA LYS A 105 -4.44 4.08 8.04
C LYS A 105 -3.63 2.80 7.96
N ASP A 106 -4.05 1.88 7.09
CA ASP A 106 -3.26 0.70 6.76
C ASP A 106 -2.05 1.13 5.93
N ASN A 107 -1.03 1.66 6.61
CA ASN A 107 0.27 1.94 5.99
C ASN A 107 1.07 0.63 5.94
N ARG A 108 0.56 -0.37 5.22
CA ARG A 108 1.38 -1.50 4.78
C ARG A 108 2.46 -0.95 3.85
N LEU A 109 3.62 -0.65 4.44
CA LEU A 109 4.83 -0.35 3.70
C LEU A 109 5.32 -1.66 3.10
N GLU A 110 4.87 -1.96 1.89
CA GLU A 110 5.41 -3.07 1.11
C GLU A 110 6.72 -2.60 0.46
N HIS A 111 7.85 -3.16 0.91
CA HIS A 111 9.16 -2.95 0.33
C HIS A 111 9.55 -4.15 -0.54
N ARG A 112 9.76 -3.90 -1.83
CA ARG A 112 10.30 -4.92 -2.75
C ARG A 112 11.83 -4.85 -2.75
N SER A 113 12.46 -5.74 -1.98
CA SER A 113 13.92 -5.87 -1.94
C SER A 113 14.51 -6.32 -3.30
N PRO A 114 15.80 -6.02 -3.57
CA PRO A 114 16.51 -6.58 -4.72
C PRO A 114 16.44 -8.11 -4.75
N LEU A 115 16.49 -8.70 -5.95
CA LEU A 115 16.36 -10.16 -6.11
C LEU A 115 17.40 -10.95 -5.28
N SER A 116 18.65 -10.49 -5.21
CA SER A 116 19.70 -11.12 -4.41
C SER A 116 19.33 -11.23 -2.93
N VAL A 117 18.78 -10.15 -2.36
CA VAL A 117 18.31 -10.12 -0.97
C VAL A 117 17.11 -11.05 -0.78
N ARG A 118 16.16 -11.05 -1.73
CA ARG A 118 14.98 -11.93 -1.68
C ARG A 118 15.36 -13.41 -1.72
N ILE A 119 16.36 -13.79 -2.53
CA ILE A 119 16.87 -15.17 -2.57
C ILE A 119 17.45 -15.58 -1.21
N ILE A 120 18.26 -14.72 -0.59
CA ILE A 120 18.86 -14.98 0.74
C ILE A 120 17.76 -15.11 1.80
N LEU A 121 16.82 -14.17 1.82
CA LEU A 121 15.71 -14.16 2.77
C LEU A 121 14.78 -15.37 2.57
N ARG A 122 14.54 -15.80 1.34
CA ARG A 122 13.78 -17.03 1.04
C ARG A 122 14.47 -18.25 1.62
N GLY A 123 15.77 -18.42 1.37
CA GLY A 123 16.55 -19.54 1.92
C GLY A 123 16.53 -19.56 3.45
N PHE A 124 16.71 -18.40 4.09
CA PHE A 124 16.55 -18.26 5.53
C PHE A 124 15.16 -18.68 6.01
N CYS A 125 14.09 -18.28 5.31
CA CYS A 125 12.72 -18.65 5.70
C CYS A 125 12.46 -20.15 5.56
N GLU A 126 12.99 -20.80 4.52
CA GLU A 126 12.87 -22.25 4.33
C GLU A 126 13.60 -23.04 5.42
N GLU A 127 14.82 -22.63 5.77
CA GLU A 127 15.57 -23.22 6.89
C GLU A 127 14.86 -22.98 8.22
N PHE A 128 14.34 -21.76 8.43
CA PHE A 128 13.63 -21.42 9.66
C PHE A 128 12.34 -22.22 9.84
N LEU A 129 11.62 -22.54 8.76
CA LEU A 129 10.39 -23.34 8.82
C LEU A 129 10.63 -24.72 9.46
N GLN A 130 11.83 -25.29 9.34
CA GLN A 130 12.17 -26.56 9.99
C GLN A 130 12.20 -26.45 11.53
N ALA A 131 12.56 -25.27 12.06
CA ALA A 131 12.60 -24.99 13.49
C ALA A 131 11.36 -24.25 14.01
N TYR A 132 10.44 -23.86 13.12
CA TYR A 132 9.31 -22.98 13.41
C TYR A 132 8.47 -23.47 14.60
N ASN A 133 8.01 -24.73 14.56
CA ASN A 133 7.17 -25.29 15.63
C ASN A 133 7.83 -25.23 17.01
N ASN A 134 9.13 -25.52 17.08
CA ASN A 134 9.86 -25.52 18.35
C ASN A 134 10.02 -24.09 18.89
N VAL A 135 10.41 -23.14 18.02
CA VAL A 135 10.58 -21.72 18.38
C VAL A 135 9.24 -21.12 18.81
N MET A 136 8.19 -21.32 18.02
CA MET A 136 6.87 -20.74 18.27
C MET A 136 6.23 -21.32 19.53
N ARG A 137 6.43 -22.60 19.83
CA ARG A 137 6.02 -23.19 21.12
C ARG A 137 6.73 -22.53 22.29
N GLY A 138 8.05 -22.36 22.22
CA GLY A 138 8.83 -21.73 23.28
C GLY A 138 8.42 -20.27 23.54
N VAL A 139 8.20 -19.49 22.47
CA VAL A 139 7.73 -18.09 22.59
C VAL A 139 6.32 -18.06 23.17
N ARG A 140 5.41 -18.93 22.72
CA ARG A 140 4.05 -19.02 23.25
C ARG A 140 4.03 -19.36 24.74
N GLU A 141 4.87 -20.28 25.19
CA GLU A 141 5.00 -20.63 26.60
C GLU A 141 5.53 -19.46 27.45
N SER A 142 6.49 -18.69 26.91
CA SER A 142 7.02 -17.49 27.59
C SER A 142 5.94 -16.41 27.76
N ILE A 143 5.17 -16.14 26.70
CA ILE A 143 4.03 -15.21 26.71
C ILE A 143 2.96 -15.68 27.70
N SER A 144 2.60 -16.97 27.66
CA SER A 144 1.54 -17.52 28.53
C SER A 144 1.92 -17.51 30.02
N ARG A 145 3.22 -17.50 30.34
CA ARG A 145 3.74 -17.47 31.72
C ARG A 145 4.05 -16.06 32.22
N ASP A 146 3.66 -15.03 31.47
CA ASP A 146 3.91 -13.61 31.76
C ASP A 146 5.40 -13.30 31.99
N LYS A 147 6.28 -14.06 31.33
CA LYS A 147 7.73 -13.83 31.30
C LYS A 147 8.18 -13.05 30.07
N ALA A 148 7.22 -12.62 29.25
CA ALA A 148 7.46 -11.93 28.00
C ALA A 148 7.79 -10.45 28.23
N GLN A 149 8.62 -9.89 27.35
CA GLN A 149 8.95 -8.48 27.32
C GLN A 149 7.87 -7.69 26.59
N ALA A 150 7.89 -6.36 26.77
CA ALA A 150 7.03 -5.46 26.03
C ALA A 150 7.22 -5.67 24.50
N ASN A 151 6.10 -5.88 23.79
CA ASN A 151 5.98 -6.13 22.34
C ASN A 151 6.18 -7.58 21.85
N ASP A 152 6.53 -8.54 22.71
CA ASP A 152 6.74 -9.93 22.30
C ASP A 152 5.50 -10.56 21.63
N GLU A 153 4.30 -10.22 22.12
CA GLU A 153 3.03 -10.65 21.51
C GLU A 153 2.89 -10.13 20.08
N THR A 154 3.24 -8.86 19.84
CA THR A 154 3.21 -8.25 18.50
C THR A 154 4.14 -9.00 17.56
N TYR A 155 5.34 -9.33 18.01
CA TYR A 155 6.32 -10.10 17.23
C TYR A 155 5.84 -11.52 16.95
N TYR A 156 5.22 -12.17 17.93
CA TYR A 156 4.65 -13.50 17.80
C TYR A 156 3.53 -13.54 16.75
N PHE A 157 2.51 -12.68 16.88
CA PHE A 157 1.39 -12.67 15.94
C PHE A 157 1.81 -12.27 14.53
N TRP A 158 2.77 -11.33 14.41
CA TRP A 158 3.35 -10.99 13.12
C TRP A 158 4.06 -12.19 12.49
N ALA A 159 4.88 -12.93 13.26
CA ALA A 159 5.62 -14.09 12.78
C ALA A 159 4.67 -15.22 12.35
N VAL A 160 3.63 -15.50 13.14
CA VAL A 160 2.58 -16.47 12.77
C VAL A 160 1.97 -16.10 11.42
N GLY A 161 1.51 -14.86 11.27
CA GLY A 161 0.88 -14.40 10.03
C GLY A 161 1.82 -14.49 8.82
N PHE A 162 3.08 -14.06 8.98
CA PHE A 162 4.07 -14.08 7.91
C PHE A 162 4.44 -15.50 7.47
N PHE A 163 4.85 -16.36 8.40
CA PHE A 163 5.36 -17.70 8.06
C PHE A 163 4.24 -18.65 7.62
N MET A 164 3.01 -18.51 8.14
CA MET A 164 1.86 -19.24 7.62
C MET A 164 1.53 -18.85 6.18
N ALA A 165 1.59 -17.55 5.85
CA ALA A 165 1.39 -17.07 4.49
C ALA A 165 2.52 -17.56 3.56
N PHE A 166 3.77 -17.44 4.00
CA PHE A 166 4.94 -17.89 3.23
C PHE A 166 4.88 -19.40 2.94
N ASN A 167 4.61 -20.23 3.94
CA ASN A 167 4.53 -21.69 3.78
C ASN A 167 3.42 -22.11 2.80
N ARG A 168 2.28 -21.41 2.82
CA ARG A 168 1.19 -21.63 1.85
C ARG A 168 1.65 -21.47 0.41
N HIS A 169 2.59 -20.56 0.14
CA HIS A 169 3.11 -20.31 -1.21
C HIS A 169 4.28 -21.21 -1.60
N VAL A 170 5.10 -21.65 -0.64
CA VAL A 170 6.19 -22.60 -0.92
C VAL A 170 5.66 -24.03 -1.08
N GLY A 171 4.48 -24.34 -0.55
CA GLY A 171 3.88 -25.68 -0.64
C GLY A 171 4.53 -26.71 0.30
N LEU A 172 5.31 -26.23 1.27
CA LEU A 172 5.90 -27.05 2.33
C LEU A 172 4.79 -27.61 3.23
N GLN A 173 4.96 -28.87 3.64
CA GLN A 173 3.93 -29.70 4.24
C GLN A 173 3.23 -29.04 5.45
N ILE A 174 1.93 -29.29 5.58
CA ILE A 174 1.08 -28.81 6.69
C ILE A 174 1.66 -29.21 8.06
N GLU A 175 2.47 -30.27 8.11
CA GLU A 175 3.12 -30.77 9.32
C GLU A 175 4.17 -29.81 9.92
N LEU A 176 4.74 -28.90 9.12
CA LEU A 176 5.79 -27.96 9.56
C LEU A 176 5.25 -26.74 10.33
N ILE A 177 3.93 -26.57 10.39
CA ILE A 177 3.28 -25.44 11.08
C ILE A 177 2.10 -25.97 11.89
N ARG A 178 2.34 -26.28 13.17
CA ARG A 178 1.34 -26.80 14.11
C ARG A 178 1.32 -26.00 15.42
#